data_AF-A0A0Q5WFX5-F1
#
_entry.id   AF-A0A0Q5WFX5-F1
#
_cell.length_a   1.000
_cell.length_b   1.000
_cell.length_c   1.000
_cell.angle_alpha   90.00
_cell.angle_beta   90.00
_cell.angle_gamma   90.00
#
_symmetry.space_group_name_H-M   'P 1'
#
loop_
_entity.id
_entity.type
_entity.pdbx_description
1 polymer ?
#
loop_
_entity_poly.entity_id
_entity_poly.type
_entity_poly.pdbx_seq_one_letter_code
_entity_poly.pdbx_strand_id
1 'polypeptide(L)'
;MSTLPAGPPAPRPPAAGPSRFLVPVALAVIVASVVGLFLISDSPAAGVDDCIAQAGDGGIEVVGCDEPAAAYRVVGVLEDTRGAQSQPACAAAYPQTTASYFDGEATTLPGRVLCLIAA
;
A
#
# COMPACT_ATOMS: atom_id res chain seq x y z
N MET A 1 -47.37 11.31 53.01
CA MET A 1 -47.71 10.53 51.80
C MET A 1 -46.48 10.44 50.92
N SER A 2 -45.97 9.22 50.79
CA SER A 2 -45.01 8.68 49.82
C SER A 2 -43.59 9.28 49.73
N THR A 3 -42.70 8.68 50.52
CA THR A 3 -41.27 8.53 50.26
C THR A 3 -41.06 7.68 48.99
N LEU A 4 -40.19 8.11 48.08
CA LEU A 4 -39.59 7.26 47.04
C LEU A 4 -38.10 7.10 47.35
N PRO A 5 -37.58 5.87 47.57
CA PRO A 5 -36.15 5.66 47.71
C PRO A 5 -35.47 5.81 46.35
N ALA A 6 -34.46 6.69 46.28
CA ALA A 6 -33.55 6.78 45.15
C ALA A 6 -32.80 5.44 45.03
N GLY A 7 -33.05 4.71 43.95
CA GLY A 7 -32.35 3.46 43.64
C GLY A 7 -30.84 3.69 43.43
N PRO A 8 -29.99 2.70 43.73
CA PRO A 8 -28.56 2.81 43.50
C PRO A 8 -28.23 2.94 42.00
N PRO A 9 -27.19 3.71 41.64
CA PRO A 9 -26.77 3.87 40.25
C PRO A 9 -26.31 2.53 39.66
N ALA A 10 -26.78 2.23 38.45
CA ALA A 10 -26.38 1.04 37.69
C ALA A 10 -24.85 1.05 37.43
N PRO A 11 -24.18 -0.11 37.46
CA PRO A 11 -22.78 -0.23 37.06
C PRO A 11 -22.63 0.11 35.58
N ARG A 12 -21.81 1.12 35.26
CA ARG A 12 -21.38 1.38 33.89
C ARG A 12 -20.50 0.21 33.42
N PRO A 13 -20.73 -0.38 32.23
CA PRO A 13 -19.83 -1.37 31.69
C PRO A 13 -18.42 -0.75 31.54
N PRO A 14 -17.34 -1.50 31.84
CA PRO A 14 -15.99 -1.00 31.70
C PRO A 14 -15.76 -0.62 30.24
N ALA A 15 -15.39 0.65 30.00
CA ALA A 15 -14.89 1.08 28.71
C ALA A 15 -13.73 0.14 28.33
N ALA A 16 -13.91 -0.60 27.23
CA ALA A 16 -12.88 -1.44 26.66
C ALA A 16 -11.73 -0.52 26.22
N GLY A 17 -10.72 -0.38 27.08
CA GLY A 17 -9.48 0.28 26.72
C GLY A 17 -8.83 -0.45 25.53
N PRO A 18 -8.04 0.24 24.71
CA PRO A 18 -7.34 -0.40 23.60
C PRO A 18 -6.53 -1.55 24.17
N SER A 19 -6.87 -2.76 23.73
CA SER A 19 -6.26 -3.98 24.22
C SER A 19 -4.77 -3.88 23.96
N ARG A 20 -4.00 -3.84 25.04
CA ARG A 20 -2.52 -3.88 25.10
C ARG A 20 -1.93 -5.08 24.35
N PHE A 21 -2.79 -6.00 23.90
CA PHE A 21 -2.49 -7.15 23.04
C PHE A 21 -2.47 -6.83 21.53
N LEU A 22 -3.01 -5.69 21.08
CA LEU A 22 -2.91 -5.23 19.68
C LEU A 22 -1.57 -4.54 19.38
N VAL A 23 -0.95 -3.95 20.40
CA VAL A 23 0.36 -3.30 20.30
C VAL A 23 1.47 -4.27 19.86
N PRO A 24 1.62 -5.49 20.42
CA PRO A 24 2.64 -6.43 19.94
C PRO A 24 2.34 -6.95 18.53
N VAL A 25 1.08 -7.03 18.11
CA VAL A 25 0.71 -7.45 16.75
C VAL A 25 1.03 -6.33 15.76
N ALA A 26 0.63 -5.10 16.04
CA ALA A 26 0.99 -3.94 15.22
C ALA A 26 2.51 -3.78 15.14
N LEU A 27 3.22 -3.95 16.26
CA LEU A 27 4.68 -3.92 16.29
C LEU A 27 5.28 -5.10 15.49
N ALA A 28 4.73 -6.31 15.59
CA ALA A 28 5.19 -7.45 14.82
C ALA A 28 4.95 -7.27 13.32
N VAL A 29 3.82 -6.67 12.92
CA VAL A 29 3.54 -6.30 11.53
C VAL A 29 4.53 -5.24 11.07
N ILE A 30 4.75 -4.17 11.84
CA ILE A 30 5.72 -3.12 11.50
C ILE A 30 7.13 -3.70 11.40
N VAL A 31 7.54 -4.56 12.33
CA VAL A 31 8.87 -5.19 12.32
C VAL A 31 8.98 -6.18 11.15
N ALA A 32 7.94 -6.95 10.84
CA ALA A 32 7.92 -7.82 9.67
C ALA A 32 7.94 -7.03 8.36
N SER A 33 7.26 -5.88 8.29
CA SER A 33 7.29 -4.96 7.16
C SER A 33 8.66 -4.31 7.01
N VAL A 34 9.29 -3.85 8.09
CA VAL A 34 10.62 -3.23 8.06
C VAL A 34 11.70 -4.26 7.73
N VAL A 35 11.63 -5.47 8.29
CA VAL A 35 12.55 -6.58 7.96
C VAL A 35 12.28 -7.08 6.55
N GLY A 36 11.01 -7.10 6.10
CA GLY A 36 10.63 -7.31 4.71
C GLY A 36 11.29 -6.28 3.80
N LEU A 37 11.08 -4.99 4.05
CA LEU A 37 11.68 -3.86 3.33
C LEU A 37 13.23 -3.93 3.31
N PHE A 38 13.85 -4.34 4.40
CA PHE A 38 15.32 -4.51 4.48
C PHE A 38 15.83 -5.72 3.70
N LEU A 39 15.04 -6.79 3.58
CA LEU A 39 15.36 -7.95 2.74
C LEU A 39 14.98 -7.73 1.26
N ILE A 40 14.07 -6.80 0.98
CA ILE A 40 13.56 -6.34 -0.33
C ILE A 40 14.46 -5.24 -0.93
N SER A 41 15.40 -4.69 -0.16
CA SER A 41 16.45 -3.80 -0.67
C SER A 41 17.36 -4.49 -1.71
N ASP A 42 17.20 -5.81 -1.90
CA ASP A 42 17.52 -6.56 -3.11
C ASP A 42 16.25 -6.62 -3.99
N SER A 43 16.00 -5.56 -4.77
CA SER A 43 14.74 -5.20 -5.44
C SER A 43 13.93 -6.38 -6.03
N PRO A 44 12.83 -6.86 -5.41
CA PRO A 44 11.82 -7.61 -6.13
C PRO A 44 11.01 -6.60 -6.93
N ALA A 45 11.36 -6.50 -8.20
CA ALA A 45 10.71 -5.59 -9.13
C ALA A 45 9.20 -5.88 -9.17
N ALA A 46 8.37 -4.90 -8.75
CA ALA A 46 6.90 -5.03 -8.62
C ALA A 46 6.28 -5.76 -9.82
N GLY A 47 5.66 -6.91 -9.64
CA GLY A 47 5.13 -7.78 -10.68
C GLY A 47 3.73 -7.39 -11.14
N VAL A 48 3.24 -8.10 -12.16
CA VAL A 48 1.83 -7.99 -12.55
C VAL A 48 0.94 -8.47 -11.39
N ASP A 49 -0.16 -7.76 -11.17
CA ASP A 49 -1.11 -7.89 -10.05
C ASP A 49 -0.61 -7.45 -8.67
N ASP A 50 0.61 -6.93 -8.56
CA ASP A 50 1.07 -6.30 -7.31
C ASP A 50 0.36 -4.96 -7.08
N CYS A 51 0.01 -4.71 -5.81
CA CYS A 51 -0.51 -3.42 -5.38
C CYS A 51 0.61 -2.55 -4.82
N ILE A 52 0.51 -1.26 -5.08
CA ILE A 52 1.53 -0.28 -4.73
C ILE A 52 0.90 0.93 -4.05
N ALA A 53 1.57 1.39 -3.01
CA ALA A 53 1.32 2.63 -2.31
C ALA A 53 2.23 3.73 -2.88
N GLN A 54 1.73 4.98 -2.87
CA GLN A 54 2.54 6.15 -3.17
C GLN A 54 3.41 6.48 -1.96
N ALA A 55 4.74 6.44 -2.13
CA ALA A 55 5.67 6.96 -1.14
C ALA A 55 5.82 8.49 -1.28
N GLY A 56 6.14 9.16 -0.18
CA GLY A 56 6.15 10.62 -0.07
C GLY A 56 7.10 11.37 -1.04
N ASP A 57 8.12 10.68 -1.56
CA ASP A 57 9.15 11.27 -2.44
C ASP A 57 8.96 10.94 -3.93
N GLY A 58 7.76 10.51 -4.33
CA GLY A 58 7.49 10.05 -5.70
C GLY A 58 8.01 8.63 -6.00
N GLY A 59 8.48 7.94 -4.96
CA GLY A 59 8.70 6.50 -4.98
C GLY A 59 7.39 5.73 -4.88
N ILE A 60 7.44 4.45 -5.23
CA ILE A 60 6.34 3.51 -5.03
C ILE A 60 6.80 2.41 -4.09
N GLU A 61 5.89 1.91 -3.26
CA GLU A 61 6.14 0.81 -2.34
C GLU A 61 5.14 -0.31 -2.62
N VAL A 62 5.61 -1.54 -2.78
CA VAL A 62 4.73 -2.70 -2.97
C VAL A 62 4.08 -3.06 -1.64
N VAL A 63 2.75 -3.06 -1.61
CA VAL A 63 1.92 -3.32 -0.43
C VAL A 63 0.90 -4.41 -0.75
N GLY A 64 0.26 -4.97 0.29
CA GLY A 64 -0.86 -5.87 0.09
C GLY A 64 -2.04 -5.16 -0.59
N CYS A 65 -2.69 -5.81 -1.55
CA CYS A 65 -3.89 -5.25 -2.21
C CYS A 65 -5.07 -5.01 -1.25
N ASP A 66 -5.08 -5.65 -0.09
CA ASP A 66 -6.08 -5.45 0.97
C ASP A 66 -5.73 -4.27 1.91
N GLU A 67 -4.59 -3.60 1.71
CA GLU A 67 -4.18 -2.47 2.54
C GLU A 67 -4.85 -1.18 2.07
N PRO A 68 -5.33 -0.33 2.99
CA PRO A 68 -5.93 0.97 2.64
C PRO A 68 -4.92 1.95 2.03
N ALA A 69 -3.63 1.63 2.09
CA ALA A 69 -2.55 2.39 1.47
C ALA A 69 -2.32 2.03 0.00
N ALA A 70 -2.89 0.93 -0.51
CA ALA A 70 -2.80 0.53 -1.90
C ALA A 70 -3.51 1.56 -2.80
N ALA A 71 -2.72 2.37 -3.51
CA ALA A 71 -3.23 3.42 -4.37
C ALA A 71 -3.35 2.96 -5.83
N TYR A 72 -2.48 2.04 -6.26
CA TYR A 72 -2.45 1.54 -7.62
C TYR A 72 -2.21 0.03 -7.66
N ARG A 73 -2.61 -0.62 -8.75
CA ARG A 73 -2.29 -2.01 -9.08
C ARG A 73 -1.51 -2.08 -10.39
N VAL A 74 -0.49 -2.91 -10.45
CA VAL A 74 0.28 -3.18 -11.67
C VAL A 74 -0.54 -4.11 -12.56
N VAL A 75 -0.92 -3.66 -13.75
CA VAL A 75 -1.60 -4.49 -14.77
C VAL A 75 -0.66 -5.07 -15.79
N GLY A 76 0.57 -4.58 -15.84
CA GLY A 76 1.54 -4.97 -16.84
C GLY A 76 2.92 -4.40 -16.56
N VAL A 77 3.93 -5.11 -17.07
CA VAL A 77 5.31 -4.67 -17.03
C VAL A 77 5.84 -4.70 -18.47
N LEU A 78 6.47 -3.61 -18.87
CA LEU A 78 7.16 -3.47 -20.15
C LEU A 78 8.65 -3.36 -19.87
N GLU A 79 9.40 -4.32 -20.39
CA GLU A 79 10.87 -4.29 -20.37
C GLU A 79 11.38 -3.46 -21.57
N ASP A 80 12.63 -3.00 -21.51
CA ASP A 80 13.32 -2.29 -22.60
C ASP A 80 12.54 -1.07 -23.15
N THR A 81 11.82 -0.36 -22.27
CA THR A 81 11.03 0.81 -22.67
C THR A 81 11.71 2.06 -22.14
N ARG A 82 11.87 3.08 -22.98
CA ARG A 82 12.42 4.38 -22.55
C ARG A 82 11.39 5.12 -21.70
N GLY A 83 11.83 5.81 -20.65
CA GLY A 83 10.94 6.55 -19.76
C GLY A 83 10.05 7.58 -20.48
N ALA A 84 10.54 8.21 -21.56
CA ALA A 84 9.73 9.13 -22.36
C ALA A 84 8.52 8.47 -23.05
N GLN A 85 8.59 7.15 -23.28
CA GLN A 85 7.56 6.36 -23.97
C GLN A 85 6.74 5.50 -23.01
N SER A 86 6.96 5.58 -21.70
CA SER A 86 6.31 4.72 -20.70
C SER A 86 4.78 4.78 -20.78
N GLN A 87 4.22 5.98 -20.68
CA GLN A 87 2.78 6.21 -20.70
C GLN A 87 2.12 5.79 -22.02
N PRO A 88 2.59 6.23 -23.22
CA PRO A 88 1.97 5.79 -24.47
C PRO A 88 2.16 4.29 -24.75
N ALA A 89 3.30 3.69 -24.35
CA ALA A 89 3.51 2.25 -24.51
C ALA A 89 2.56 1.44 -23.62
N CYS A 90 2.40 1.84 -22.35
CA CYS A 90 1.43 1.22 -21.46
C CYS A 90 -0.01 1.38 -21.95
N ALA A 91 -0.40 2.58 -22.40
CA ALA A 91 -1.76 2.80 -22.92
C ALA A 91 -2.05 1.98 -24.19
N ALA A 92 -1.04 1.72 -25.02
CA ALA A 92 -1.17 0.88 -26.20
C ALA A 92 -1.27 -0.61 -25.87
N ALA A 93 -0.52 -1.10 -24.88
CA ALA A 93 -0.52 -2.50 -24.46
C ALA A 93 -1.69 -2.83 -23.51
N TYR A 94 -2.03 -1.91 -22.62
CA TYR A 94 -3.02 -2.04 -21.55
C TYR A 94 -3.94 -0.80 -21.55
N PRO A 95 -5.06 -0.82 -22.29
CA PRO A 95 -5.93 0.35 -22.45
C PRO A 95 -6.56 0.88 -21.15
N GLN A 96 -6.60 0.03 -20.11
CA GLN A 96 -7.10 0.35 -18.78
C GLN A 96 -6.09 1.13 -17.92
N THR A 97 -4.83 1.25 -18.35
CA THR A 97 -3.78 1.96 -17.61
C THR A 97 -4.14 3.42 -17.39
N THR A 98 -4.07 3.85 -16.13
CA THR A 98 -4.30 5.25 -15.73
C THR A 98 -2.99 5.97 -15.41
N ALA A 99 -1.93 5.24 -15.06
CA ALA A 99 -0.62 5.78 -14.75
C ALA A 99 0.50 4.83 -15.20
N SER A 100 1.68 5.35 -15.46
CA SER A 100 2.88 4.54 -15.68
C SER A 100 3.99 4.98 -14.75
N TYR A 101 4.80 4.03 -14.30
CA TYR A 101 5.99 4.29 -13.50
C TYR A 101 7.20 3.73 -14.23
N PHE A 102 8.22 4.56 -14.45
CA PHE A 102 9.48 4.14 -15.05
C PHE A 102 10.48 3.84 -13.95
N ASP A 103 10.88 2.58 -13.86
CA ASP A 103 11.89 2.06 -12.97
C ASP A 103 13.17 1.83 -13.79
N GLY A 104 13.99 2.88 -13.88
CA GLY A 104 15.25 2.85 -14.61
C GLY A 104 16.16 4.01 -14.21
N GLU A 105 17.48 3.80 -14.34
CA GLU A 105 18.49 4.76 -13.87
C GLU A 105 18.42 6.11 -14.58
N ALA A 106 18.00 6.12 -15.85
CA ALA A 106 17.85 7.33 -16.65
C ALA A 106 16.72 7.19 -17.67
N THR A 107 15.92 8.25 -17.86
CA THR A 107 14.79 8.27 -18.81
C THR A 107 15.21 8.16 -20.28
N THR A 108 16.50 8.36 -20.57
CA THR A 108 17.11 8.23 -21.90
C THR A 108 17.53 6.79 -22.24
N LEU A 109 17.69 5.95 -21.22
CA LEU A 109 18.03 4.54 -21.37
C LEU A 109 16.76 3.69 -21.36
N PRO A 110 16.77 2.54 -22.05
CA PRO A 110 15.73 1.53 -21.87
C PRO A 110 15.77 1.03 -20.43
N GLY A 111 14.60 0.91 -19.83
CA GLY A 111 14.43 0.41 -18.48
C GLY A 111 13.08 -0.27 -18.34
N ARG A 112 12.70 -0.52 -17.10
CA ARG A 112 11.46 -1.20 -16.78
C ARG A 112 10.34 -0.19 -16.63
N VAL A 113 9.20 -0.45 -17.23
CA VAL A 113 8.00 0.38 -17.08
C VAL A 113 6.88 -0.46 -16.47
N LEU A 114 6.33 0.06 -15.40
CA LEU A 114 5.17 -0.48 -14.70
C LEU A 114 3.92 0.24 -15.22
N CYS A 115 2.97 -0.53 -15.75
CA CYS A 115 1.68 -0.03 -16.19
C CYS A 115 0.69 -0.20 -15.03
N LEU A 116 0.10 0.91 -14.59
CA LEU A 116 -0.66 0.99 -13.35
C LEU A 116 -2.11 1.36 -13.60
N ILE A 117 -3.00 0.80 -12.79
CA ILE A 117 -4.40 1.24 -12.68
C ILE A 117 -4.66 1.73 -11.27
N ALA A 118 -5.56 2.70 -11.10
CA ALA A 118 -6.07 3.04 -9.78
C ALA A 118 -6.77 1.81 -9.17
N ALA A 119 -6.41 1.48 -7.93
CA ALA A 119 -7.00 0.38 -7.16
C ALA A 119 -8.21 0.87 -6.34
#